data_AF-A0A818MX33-F1
#
_entry.id   AF-A0A818MX33-F1
#
_cell.length_a   1.000
_cell.length_b   1.000
_cell.length_c   1.000
_cell.angle_alpha   90.00
_cell.angle_beta   90.00
_cell.angle_gamma   90.00
#
_symmetry.space_group_name_H-M   'P 1'
#
loop_
_entity.id
_entity.type
_entity.pdbx_description
1 polymer ?
#
loop_
_entity_poly.entity_id
_entity_poly.type
_entity_poly.pdbx_seq_one_letter_code
_entity_poly.pdbx_strand_id
1 'polypeptide(L)'
;MLTIFCISVLVASFIEAKTPRTDVTVSSISAGVSMTSQLQIAFSSEISDCGIVAGPSYYCAQGNTMSNVWSDLSMNGSATSASLTNIQNKLKSYIGSSSADPTSNVKDDSLNEKIYSKFGARIKTNYNLPANHVFPIEDFNGKCETLNSANFMNDCDFNLAYDMLNHSYGSDLIKPPSGSITTLTG
;
A
#
# COMPACT_ATOMS: atom_id res chain seq x y z
N MET A 1 61.55 11.57 -0.10
CA MET A 1 60.67 10.69 0.70
C MET A 1 59.26 11.27 0.57
N LEU A 2 58.43 10.71 -0.31
CA LEU A 2 57.10 11.23 -0.65
C LEU A 2 56.06 10.41 0.13
N THR A 3 55.50 10.98 1.19
CA THR A 3 54.53 10.29 2.04
C THR A 3 53.15 10.38 1.40
N ILE A 4 52.67 9.28 0.82
CA ILE A 4 51.31 9.15 0.30
C ILE A 4 50.36 8.99 1.49
N PHE A 5 49.57 10.01 1.79
CA PHE A 5 48.42 9.89 2.68
C PHE A 5 47.28 9.18 1.92
N CYS A 6 47.07 7.90 2.21
CA CYS A 6 45.83 7.21 1.82
C CYS A 6 44.68 7.81 2.64
N ILE A 7 43.94 8.74 2.03
CA ILE A 7 42.63 9.13 2.54
C ILE A 7 41.68 7.99 2.17
N SER A 8 41.48 7.07 3.13
CA SER A 8 40.41 6.08 3.07
C SER A 8 39.08 6.82 3.16
N VAL A 9 38.51 7.20 2.01
CA VAL A 9 37.14 7.70 1.96
C VAL A 9 36.24 6.52 2.34
N LEU A 10 35.81 6.49 3.61
CA LEU A 10 34.72 5.63 4.02
C LEU A 10 33.47 6.17 3.32
N VAL A 11 33.19 5.65 2.14
CA VAL A 11 31.87 5.83 1.52
C VAL A 11 30.93 5.04 2.41
N ALA A 12 30.42 5.69 3.47
CA ALA A 12 29.21 5.23 4.12
C ALA A 12 28.14 5.34 3.05
N SER A 13 27.93 4.26 2.30
CA SER A 13 26.70 4.04 1.58
C SER A 13 25.61 4.04 2.64
N PHE A 14 25.05 5.21 2.94
CA PHE A 14 23.72 5.29 3.50
C PHE A 14 22.83 4.71 2.40
N ILE A 15 22.68 3.38 2.40
CA ILE A 15 21.45 2.80 1.90
C ILE A 15 20.43 3.40 2.85
N GLU A 16 19.73 4.42 2.39
CA GLU A 16 18.59 4.97 3.10
C GLU A 16 17.49 3.91 3.01
N ALA A 17 17.63 2.85 3.81
CA ALA A 17 16.54 1.96 4.15
C ALA A 17 15.61 2.81 5.00
N LYS A 18 14.76 3.56 4.32
CA LYS A 18 13.85 4.53 4.94
C LYS A 18 12.73 3.73 5.58
N THR A 19 12.90 3.42 6.86
CA THR A 19 11.94 2.72 7.71
C THR A 19 10.65 3.55 7.85
N PRO A 20 9.53 2.89 8.15
CA PRO A 20 8.27 3.60 8.31
C PRO A 20 8.39 4.62 9.46
N ARG A 21 7.65 5.73 9.35
CA ARG A 21 7.64 6.82 10.35
C ARG A 21 7.26 6.34 11.76
N THR A 22 6.39 5.34 11.83
CA THR A 22 5.92 4.63 13.03
C THR A 22 5.90 3.13 12.73
N ASP A 23 5.81 2.28 13.73
CA ASP A 23 5.69 0.83 13.55
C ASP A 23 4.27 0.36 13.18
N VAL A 24 3.40 1.26 12.70
CA VAL A 24 2.00 0.96 12.40
C VAL A 24 1.70 1.15 10.91
N THR A 25 1.35 0.06 10.25
CA THR A 25 0.99 0.01 8.83
C THR A 25 -0.38 -0.63 8.65
N VAL A 26 -1.12 -0.28 7.61
CA VAL A 26 -2.47 -0.84 7.36
C VAL A 26 -2.62 -1.37 5.94
N SER A 27 -3.16 -2.57 5.77
CA SER A 27 -3.40 -3.13 4.44
C SER A 27 -4.77 -3.79 4.31
N SER A 28 -5.27 -3.90 3.08
CA SER A 28 -6.56 -4.55 2.82
C SER A 28 -6.76 -4.92 1.35
N ILE A 29 -7.76 -5.79 1.12
CA ILE A 29 -8.29 -6.14 -0.20
C ILE A 29 -9.69 -5.55 -0.43
N SER A 30 -10.03 -5.26 -1.70
CA SER A 30 -11.39 -4.92 -2.12
C SER A 30 -11.98 -3.71 -1.39
N ALA A 31 -13.19 -3.81 -0.84
CA ALA A 31 -13.82 -2.75 -0.07
C ALA A 31 -12.98 -2.30 1.14
N GLY A 32 -12.13 -3.19 1.68
CA GLY A 32 -11.18 -2.84 2.72
C GLY A 32 -10.12 -1.84 2.25
N VAL A 33 -9.84 -1.73 0.95
CA VAL A 33 -8.93 -0.69 0.42
C VAL A 33 -9.52 0.71 0.61
N SER A 34 -10.84 0.87 0.49
CA SER A 34 -11.51 2.13 0.83
C SER A 34 -11.26 2.48 2.30
N MET A 35 -11.37 1.49 3.20
CA MET A 35 -11.09 1.68 4.62
C MET A 35 -9.63 2.03 4.86
N THR A 36 -8.71 1.23 4.31
CA THR A 36 -7.26 1.41 4.41
C THR A 36 -6.83 2.82 3.98
N SER A 37 -7.31 3.29 2.83
CA SER A 37 -6.97 4.62 2.33
C SER A 37 -7.54 5.74 3.21
N GLN A 38 -8.77 5.57 3.71
CA GLN A 38 -9.38 6.56 4.61
C GLN A 38 -8.68 6.60 5.97
N LEU A 39 -8.35 5.43 6.52
CA LEU A 39 -7.69 5.29 7.81
C LEU A 39 -6.28 5.88 7.75
N GLN A 40 -5.50 5.51 6.73
CA GLN A 40 -4.15 6.03 6.57
C GLN A 40 -4.13 7.54 6.36
N ILE A 41 -5.04 8.12 5.55
CA ILE A 41 -5.10 9.58 5.39
C ILE A 41 -5.52 10.26 6.70
N ALA A 42 -6.56 9.74 7.35
CA ALA A 42 -7.12 10.36 8.55
C ALA A 42 -6.11 10.38 9.70
N PHE A 43 -5.34 9.30 9.86
CA PHE A 43 -4.39 9.08 10.95
C PHE A 43 -2.95 8.97 10.43
N SER A 44 -2.58 9.74 9.41
CA SER A 44 -1.25 9.66 8.81
C SER A 44 -0.11 10.05 9.78
N SER A 45 -0.39 10.70 10.89
CA SER A 45 0.61 10.89 11.97
C SER A 45 0.98 9.58 12.66
N GLU A 46 0.04 8.65 12.77
CA GLU A 46 0.17 7.36 13.47
C GLU A 46 0.42 6.19 12.53
N ILE A 47 -0.12 6.23 11.31
CA ILE A 47 0.00 5.19 10.29
C ILE A 47 1.03 5.62 9.26
N SER A 48 2.10 4.85 9.15
CA SER A 48 3.30 5.16 8.37
C SER A 48 3.31 4.59 6.97
N ASP A 49 2.50 3.56 6.71
CA ASP A 49 2.40 2.96 5.39
C ASP A 49 1.05 2.25 5.20
N CYS A 50 0.67 2.05 3.94
CA CYS A 50 -0.49 1.26 3.59
C CYS A 50 -0.27 0.30 2.43
N GLY A 51 -1.07 -0.76 2.41
CA GLY A 51 -1.05 -1.75 1.35
C GLY A 51 -2.42 -1.98 0.72
N ILE A 52 -2.47 -1.95 -0.62
CA ILE A 52 -3.73 -1.95 -1.38
C ILE A 52 -3.78 -3.14 -2.34
N VAL A 53 -4.84 -3.95 -2.24
CA VAL A 53 -5.04 -5.15 -3.05
C VAL A 53 -6.41 -5.09 -3.73
N ALA A 54 -6.46 -5.16 -5.07
CA ALA A 54 -7.70 -5.28 -5.85
C ALA A 54 -8.89 -4.44 -5.33
N GLY A 55 -8.69 -3.13 -5.10
CA GLY A 55 -9.70 -2.28 -4.49
C GLY A 55 -9.74 -0.86 -5.06
N PRO A 56 -10.74 -0.06 -4.69
CA PRO A 56 -10.98 1.24 -5.30
C PRO A 56 -9.97 2.29 -4.81
N SER A 57 -9.84 3.37 -5.59
CA SER A 57 -9.04 4.54 -5.18
C SER A 57 -9.67 5.33 -4.01
N TYR A 58 -8.87 6.12 -3.29
CA TYR A 58 -9.37 7.01 -2.24
C TYR A 58 -10.50 7.94 -2.75
N TYR A 59 -11.54 8.10 -1.94
CA TYR A 59 -12.72 8.91 -2.24
C TYR A 59 -13.46 8.51 -3.54
N CYS A 60 -13.33 7.25 -3.96
CA CYS A 60 -13.97 6.68 -5.14
C CYS A 60 -15.50 6.92 -5.21
N ALA A 61 -16.23 6.76 -4.10
CA ALA A 61 -17.69 6.97 -4.05
C ALA A 61 -18.10 8.45 -4.09
N GLN A 62 -17.19 9.39 -3.83
CA GLN A 62 -17.42 10.83 -3.80
C GLN A 62 -18.61 11.28 -2.91
N GLY A 63 -18.92 10.54 -1.84
CA GLY A 63 -20.05 10.82 -0.97
C GLY A 63 -21.42 10.34 -1.49
N ASN A 64 -21.45 9.52 -2.53
CA ASN A 64 -22.67 8.92 -3.10
C ASN A 64 -22.87 7.46 -2.66
N THR A 65 -24.02 6.88 -3.01
CA THR A 65 -24.32 5.46 -2.80
C THR A 65 -23.42 4.56 -3.64
N MET A 66 -23.29 3.29 -3.24
CA MET A 66 -22.40 2.27 -3.85
C MET A 66 -22.56 2.08 -5.37
N SER A 67 -23.66 2.56 -5.98
CA SER A 67 -23.87 2.49 -7.43
C SER A 67 -22.80 3.24 -8.23
N ASN A 68 -22.20 4.29 -7.67
CA ASN A 68 -21.16 5.08 -8.35
C ASN A 68 -19.76 4.45 -8.23
N VAL A 69 -19.56 3.55 -7.26
CA VAL A 69 -18.31 2.79 -7.08
C VAL A 69 -18.13 1.80 -8.23
N TRP A 70 -19.22 1.20 -8.71
CA TRP A 70 -19.19 0.25 -9.82
C TRP A 70 -19.07 0.90 -11.20
N SER A 71 -19.02 2.24 -11.26
CA SER A 71 -18.57 2.89 -12.49
C SER A 71 -17.11 2.50 -12.70
N ASP A 72 -16.89 1.77 -13.79
CA ASP A 72 -15.66 1.15 -14.31
C ASP A 72 -14.36 1.94 -14.00
N LEU A 73 -14.46 3.26 -13.90
CA LEU A 73 -13.38 4.22 -13.74
C LEU A 73 -12.75 4.31 -12.35
N SER A 74 -13.39 3.77 -11.31
CA SER A 74 -12.87 3.83 -9.93
C SER A 74 -12.39 2.50 -9.38
N MET A 75 -12.75 1.40 -10.06
CA MET A 75 -12.35 0.03 -9.74
C MET A 75 -11.37 -0.58 -10.77
N ASN A 76 -11.29 -0.10 -12.03
CA ASN A 76 -10.37 -0.66 -13.04
C ASN A 76 -8.93 -0.10 -13.01
N GLY A 77 -8.41 0.26 -11.84
CA GLY A 77 -6.99 0.65 -11.67
C GLY A 77 -6.55 1.94 -12.38
N SER A 78 -7.33 2.48 -13.31
CA SER A 78 -7.09 3.78 -13.93
C SER A 78 -7.95 4.79 -13.19
N ALA A 79 -7.37 5.46 -12.19
CA ALA A 79 -7.98 6.63 -11.55
C ALA A 79 -8.17 7.76 -12.59
N THR A 80 -9.14 7.65 -13.49
CA THR A 80 -9.37 8.58 -14.61
C THR A 80 -10.66 9.36 -14.49
N SER A 81 -11.53 9.09 -13.50
CA SER A 81 -12.80 9.82 -13.37
C SER A 81 -12.96 10.67 -12.11
N ALA A 82 -12.25 10.36 -11.02
CA ALA A 82 -12.28 11.22 -9.85
C ALA A 82 -11.40 12.45 -10.13
N SER A 83 -12.03 13.61 -10.30
CA SER A 83 -11.32 14.88 -10.42
C SER A 83 -10.34 15.01 -9.25
N LEU A 84 -9.04 15.04 -9.56
CA LEU A 84 -7.99 15.23 -8.55
C LEU A 84 -8.25 16.49 -7.72
N THR A 85 -8.82 17.52 -8.35
CA THR A 85 -9.26 18.75 -7.68
C THR A 85 -10.34 18.48 -6.63
N ASN A 86 -11.33 17.62 -6.91
CA ASN A 86 -12.38 17.28 -5.95
C ASN A 86 -11.80 16.52 -4.76
N ILE A 87 -10.89 15.57 -5.02
CA ILE A 87 -10.19 14.83 -3.97
C ILE A 87 -9.36 15.78 -3.10
N GLN A 88 -8.57 16.67 -3.72
CA GLN A 88 -7.76 17.65 -2.99
C GLN A 88 -8.61 18.63 -2.17
N ASN A 89 -9.72 19.12 -2.73
CA ASN A 89 -10.63 20.00 -2.02
C ASN A 89 -11.30 19.30 -0.83
N LYS A 90 -11.70 18.04 -1.01
CA LYS A 90 -12.27 17.25 0.08
C LYS A 90 -11.24 16.97 1.18
N LEU A 91 -10.02 16.62 0.79
CA LEU A 91 -8.92 16.41 1.72
C LEU A 91 -8.59 17.69 2.51
N LYS A 92 -8.50 18.85 1.84
CA LYS A 92 -8.36 20.16 2.50
C LYS A 92 -9.48 20.45 3.47
N SER A 93 -10.73 20.09 3.11
CA SER A 93 -11.87 20.24 4.02
C SER A 93 -11.70 19.40 5.27
N TYR A 94 -11.24 18.14 5.16
CA TYR A 94 -11.02 17.27 6.31
C TYR A 94 -9.87 17.75 7.20
N ILE A 95 -8.78 18.22 6.59
CA ILE A 95 -7.66 18.82 7.32
C ILE A 95 -8.11 20.10 8.04
N GLY A 96 -8.86 20.96 7.35
CA GLY A 96 -9.41 22.19 7.93
C GLY A 96 -10.40 21.94 9.07
N SER A 97 -11.11 20.81 9.06
CA SER A 97 -11.99 20.37 10.16
C SER A 97 -11.30 19.48 11.20
N SER A 98 -9.98 19.26 11.12
CA SER A 98 -9.23 18.36 12.00
C SER A 98 -9.74 16.90 12.01
N SER A 99 -10.40 16.47 10.93
CA SER A 99 -10.84 15.08 10.75
C SER A 99 -9.87 14.26 9.90
N ALA A 100 -8.74 14.85 9.49
CA ALA A 100 -7.61 14.17 8.87
C ALA A 100 -6.31 14.93 9.17
N ASP A 101 -5.22 14.18 9.23
CA ASP A 101 -3.88 14.70 9.47
C ASP A 101 -3.31 15.50 8.28
N PRO A 102 -2.30 16.38 8.51
CA PRO A 102 -1.65 17.13 7.44
C PRO A 102 -1.02 16.23 6.37
N THR A 103 -1.16 16.61 5.09
CA THR A 103 -0.58 15.85 3.96
C THR A 103 0.95 15.81 3.94
N SER A 104 1.64 16.56 4.79
CA SER A 104 3.08 16.42 4.98
C SER A 104 3.47 15.06 5.53
N ASN A 105 2.57 14.38 6.24
CA ASN A 105 2.83 13.09 6.86
C ASN A 105 2.87 11.96 5.81
N VAL A 106 2.05 12.06 4.76
CA VAL A 106 1.93 11.01 3.73
C VAL A 106 3.01 11.07 2.63
N LYS A 107 4.06 11.87 2.85
CA LYS A 107 5.10 12.13 1.84
C LYS A 107 5.96 10.90 1.54
N ASP A 108 6.17 10.03 2.53
CA ASP A 108 7.07 8.88 2.44
C ASP A 108 6.35 7.52 2.40
N ASP A 109 5.03 7.54 2.53
CA ASP A 109 4.19 6.34 2.62
C ASP A 109 4.02 5.69 1.22
N SER A 110 3.79 4.38 1.15
CA SER A 110 3.70 3.60 -0.09
C SER A 110 2.26 3.44 -0.58
N LEU A 111 1.68 4.49 -1.19
CA LEU A 111 0.29 4.46 -1.65
C LEU A 111 0.09 4.67 -3.16
N ASN A 112 -0.95 4.04 -3.71
CA ASN A 112 -1.15 3.81 -5.14
C ASN A 112 -1.43 5.08 -6.00
N GLU A 113 -1.23 4.96 -7.31
CA GLU A 113 -0.44 5.89 -8.14
C GLU A 113 -0.84 7.36 -8.34
N LYS A 114 -2.09 7.81 -8.36
CA LYS A 114 -2.38 9.20 -8.85
C LYS A 114 -2.56 10.27 -7.79
N ILE A 115 -3.14 9.92 -6.65
CA ILE A 115 -3.33 10.86 -5.55
C ILE A 115 -2.02 10.99 -4.77
N TYR A 116 -1.32 9.88 -4.56
CA TYR A 116 -0.16 9.81 -3.68
C TYR A 116 1.19 10.05 -4.36
N SER A 117 1.32 9.81 -5.68
CA SER A 117 2.51 10.26 -6.42
C SER A 117 2.70 11.78 -6.35
N LYS A 118 1.62 12.55 -6.16
CA LYS A 118 1.68 14.00 -5.93
C LYS A 118 2.22 14.38 -4.57
N PHE A 119 2.24 13.44 -3.61
CA PHE A 119 2.78 13.66 -2.28
C PHE A 119 4.22 13.18 -2.12
N GLY A 120 4.80 12.49 -3.11
CA GLY A 120 6.18 11.97 -3.03
C GLY A 120 6.29 10.54 -2.51
N ALA A 121 5.15 9.87 -2.34
CA ALA A 121 5.01 8.49 -1.87
C ALA A 121 5.95 7.50 -2.57
N ARG A 122 6.46 6.51 -1.83
CA ARG A 122 7.32 5.44 -2.35
C ARG A 122 6.47 4.30 -2.86
N ILE A 123 6.25 4.20 -4.17
CA ILE A 123 5.24 3.31 -4.74
C ILE A 123 5.87 2.00 -5.23
N LYS A 124 5.36 0.85 -4.75
CA LYS A 124 5.60 -0.47 -5.36
C LYS A 124 4.28 -1.03 -5.87
N THR A 125 4.26 -1.45 -7.14
CA THR A 125 3.08 -2.03 -7.79
C THR A 125 3.41 -3.39 -8.39
N ASN A 126 2.42 -4.27 -8.40
CA ASN A 126 2.46 -5.53 -9.14
C ASN A 126 1.12 -5.74 -9.84
N TYR A 127 1.04 -5.29 -11.10
CA TYR A 127 -0.14 -5.44 -11.95
C TYR A 127 -0.09 -6.66 -12.87
N ASN A 128 1.03 -7.40 -12.85
CA ASN A 128 1.26 -8.53 -13.74
C ASN A 128 0.89 -9.87 -13.11
N LEU A 129 0.53 -9.87 -11.82
CA LEU A 129 0.05 -11.06 -11.14
C LEU A 129 -1.31 -11.46 -11.73
N PRO A 130 -1.50 -12.70 -12.21
CA PRO A 130 -2.74 -13.15 -12.85
C PRO A 130 -3.83 -13.48 -11.81
N ALA A 131 -3.88 -12.73 -10.71
CA ALA A 131 -4.84 -12.93 -9.65
C ALA A 131 -6.23 -12.46 -10.09
N ASN A 132 -7.24 -13.30 -9.84
CA ASN A 132 -8.63 -12.85 -9.82
C ASN A 132 -8.85 -11.91 -8.61
N HIS A 133 -10.11 -11.61 -8.29
CA HIS A 133 -10.47 -10.85 -7.10
C HIS A 133 -10.31 -11.68 -5.81
N VAL A 134 -9.06 -11.99 -5.48
CA VAL A 134 -8.62 -12.83 -4.37
C VAL A 134 -7.34 -12.25 -3.75
N PHE A 135 -7.06 -12.63 -2.51
CA PHE A 135 -5.80 -12.35 -1.83
C PHE A 135 -4.76 -13.41 -2.25
N PRO A 136 -3.66 -13.03 -2.92
CA PRO A 136 -2.56 -13.92 -3.27
C PRO A 136 -1.85 -14.50 -2.05
N ILE A 137 -1.72 -15.82 -2.04
CA ILE A 137 -0.99 -16.58 -1.02
C ILE A 137 0.00 -17.48 -1.74
N GLU A 138 1.06 -17.85 -1.02
CA GLU A 138 2.02 -18.87 -1.43
C GLU A 138 1.60 -20.21 -0.80
N ASP A 139 1.45 -21.25 -1.63
CA ASP A 139 1.07 -22.62 -1.22
C ASP A 139 -0.32 -22.71 -0.56
N PHE A 140 -1.36 -22.32 -1.28
CA PHE A 140 -2.75 -22.46 -0.85
C PHE A 140 -3.55 -23.36 -1.81
N ASN A 141 -4.86 -23.50 -1.56
CA ASN A 141 -5.75 -24.16 -2.51
C ASN A 141 -6.35 -23.15 -3.50
N GLY A 142 -6.62 -23.60 -4.72
CA GLY A 142 -7.28 -22.79 -5.76
C GLY A 142 -6.28 -22.05 -6.65
N LYS A 143 -6.62 -21.92 -7.93
CA LYS A 143 -5.75 -21.30 -8.95
C LYS A 143 -5.86 -19.78 -8.87
N CYS A 144 -4.74 -19.06 -8.92
CA CYS A 144 -4.67 -17.59 -8.88
C CYS A 144 -5.72 -16.89 -9.76
N GLU A 145 -5.89 -17.34 -11.01
CA GLU A 145 -6.78 -16.76 -12.02
C GLU A 145 -8.28 -16.99 -11.77
N THR A 146 -8.62 -17.88 -10.83
CA THR A 146 -10.01 -18.26 -10.56
C THR A 146 -10.56 -17.47 -9.38
N LEU A 147 -11.85 -17.10 -9.42
CA LEU A 147 -12.49 -16.56 -8.23
C LEU A 147 -12.77 -17.68 -7.24
N ASN A 148 -12.23 -17.57 -6.02
CA ASN A 148 -12.56 -18.47 -4.92
C ASN A 148 -13.54 -17.78 -3.96
N SER A 149 -14.83 -18.00 -4.13
CA SER A 149 -15.87 -17.35 -3.33
C SER A 149 -16.00 -17.88 -1.90
N ALA A 150 -15.29 -18.97 -1.55
CA ALA A 150 -15.35 -19.54 -0.21
C ALA A 150 -14.55 -18.73 0.81
N ASN A 151 -13.40 -18.17 0.39
CA ASN A 151 -12.49 -17.43 1.28
C ASN A 151 -11.78 -16.24 0.61
N PHE A 152 -11.95 -16.06 -0.70
CA PHE A 152 -11.28 -15.00 -1.48
C PHE A 152 -9.76 -15.04 -1.37
N MET A 153 -9.18 -16.25 -1.29
CA MET A 153 -7.74 -16.49 -1.23
C MET A 153 -7.38 -17.60 -2.22
N ASN A 154 -6.25 -17.49 -2.89
CA ASN A 154 -5.75 -18.52 -3.80
C ASN A 154 -4.23 -18.64 -3.76
N ASP A 155 -3.77 -19.79 -4.24
CA ASP A 155 -2.37 -19.97 -4.58
C ASP A 155 -2.02 -19.18 -5.84
N CYS A 156 -1.11 -18.26 -5.65
CA CYS A 156 -0.58 -17.37 -6.67
C CYS A 156 0.94 -17.46 -6.78
N ASP A 157 1.56 -18.45 -6.11
CA ASP A 157 3.02 -18.56 -5.98
C ASP A 157 3.66 -17.24 -5.47
N PHE A 158 2.88 -16.45 -4.73
CA PHE A 158 3.24 -15.08 -4.36
C PHE A 158 2.73 -14.75 -2.97
N ASN A 159 3.67 -14.59 -2.04
CA ASN A 159 3.38 -14.18 -0.67
C ASN A 159 3.17 -12.67 -0.59
N LEU A 160 1.96 -12.23 -0.94
CA LEU A 160 1.63 -10.80 -0.97
C LEU A 160 1.76 -10.14 0.41
N ALA A 161 1.39 -10.84 1.48
CA ALA A 161 1.50 -10.32 2.85
C ALA A 161 2.95 -9.98 3.21
N TYR A 162 3.89 -10.91 2.96
CA TYR A 162 5.31 -10.65 3.13
C TYR A 162 5.80 -9.54 2.19
N ASP A 163 5.40 -9.55 0.93
CA ASP A 163 5.86 -8.56 -0.05
C ASP A 163 5.52 -7.12 0.36
N MET A 164 4.29 -6.91 0.86
CA MET A 164 3.81 -5.64 1.37
C MET A 164 4.53 -5.23 2.64
N LEU A 165 4.61 -6.12 3.64
CA LEU A 165 5.31 -5.84 4.90
C LEU A 165 6.80 -5.53 4.65
N ASN A 166 7.47 -6.36 3.85
CA ASN A 166 8.86 -6.16 3.53
C ASN A 166 9.07 -4.83 2.79
N HIS A 167 8.15 -4.45 1.92
CA HIS A 167 8.19 -3.11 1.35
C HIS A 167 8.11 -2.04 2.44
N SER A 168 7.09 -2.09 3.30
CA SER A 168 6.83 -1.09 4.32
C SER A 168 7.95 -0.94 5.35
N TYR A 169 8.60 -2.04 5.75
CA TYR A 169 9.60 -2.03 6.83
C TYR A 169 11.05 -1.89 6.38
N GLY A 170 11.33 -1.58 5.10
CA GLY A 170 12.69 -1.27 4.64
C GLY A 170 13.39 -2.36 3.83
N SER A 171 12.65 -3.42 3.45
CA SER A 171 13.07 -4.47 2.51
C SER A 171 14.15 -5.43 3.00
N ASP A 172 14.30 -5.56 4.32
CA ASP A 172 15.24 -6.43 5.02
C ASP A 172 14.57 -7.52 5.88
N LEU A 173 13.24 -7.65 5.82
CA LEU A 173 12.52 -8.70 6.54
C LEU A 173 12.88 -10.08 5.99
N ILE A 174 12.87 -11.08 6.86
CA ILE A 174 13.09 -12.48 6.48
C ILE A 174 11.76 -13.06 5.98
N LYS A 175 11.74 -13.56 4.74
CA LYS A 175 10.58 -14.25 4.19
C LYS A 175 10.28 -15.52 5.02
N PRO A 176 9.04 -15.71 5.50
CA PRO A 176 8.66 -16.94 6.17
C PRO A 176 8.70 -18.12 5.19
N PRO A 177 8.95 -19.36 5.66
CA PRO A 177 8.90 -20.54 4.80
C PRO A 177 7.50 -20.74 4.22
N SER A 178 7.43 -21.11 2.96
CA SER A 178 6.19 -21.42 2.24
C SER A 178 5.41 -22.55 2.94
N GLY A 179 4.08 -22.50 2.91
CA GLY A 179 3.20 -23.49 3.56
C GLY A 179 3.20 -23.48 5.10
N SER A 180 3.90 -22.55 5.75
CA SER A 180 3.89 -22.44 7.22
C SER A 180 2.58 -21.84 7.73
N ILE A 181 1.58 -22.68 7.98
CA ILE A 181 0.53 -22.35 8.96
C ILE A 181 1.21 -22.37 10.34
N THR A 182 1.77 -21.23 10.74
CA THR A 182 2.04 -21.01 12.15
C THR A 182 0.69 -20.80 12.81
N THR A 183 0.20 -21.79 13.54
CA THR A 183 -0.97 -21.60 14.40
C THR A 183 -0.62 -20.50 15.40
N LEU A 184 -1.29 -19.34 15.30
CA LEU A 184 -1.15 -18.29 16.31
C LEU A 184 -1.78 -18.82 17.60
N THR A 185 -0.98 -19.41 18.49
CA THR A 185 -1.39 -19.63 19.88
C THR A 185 -1.32 -18.28 20.56
N GLY A 186 -2.47 -17.61 20.67
CA GLY A 186 -2.66 -16.48 21.58
C GLY A 186 -2.62 -16.92 23.05
#